data_AF-A0A5B8W4T8-F1
#
_entry.id   AF-A0A5B8W4T8-F1
#
_cell.length_a   1.000
_cell.length_b   1.000
_cell.length_c   1.000
_cell.angle_alpha   90.00
_cell.angle_beta   90.00
_cell.angle_gamma   90.00
#
_symmetry.space_group_name_H-M   'P 1'
#
loop_
_entity.id
_entity.type
_entity.pdbx_description
1 polymer ?
#
loop_
_entity_poly.entity_id
_entity_poly.type
_entity_poly.pdbx_seq_one_letter_code
_entity_poly.pdbx_strand_id
1 'polypeptide(L)'
;MKRYLIYFSAICLFLASCKKEENPKASPNMQDPFARIDNTNNPADHQIYLFYKESGIPVLYNDTVAKTPLTKLNLGYHLTTVDSMVTAKYLHNQADILAGLDFVKNQIAPHLSNSLKPYSILLTDSVYTFQPDPSGSGALVKVPLSAYLGFNTVAISYVPAIKTMDQTQLKIYRKDILKVILTAKIGADPSLTTKFYAVSSAYYGKTAYGSTQSPYYLIYQPKPVYGLLPDGTEGPNYYDVHGPAEDLAAYLDTVLVMSPADFVNTYQSYPLVIQKYNYLLDIFKTIGFTVPQ
;
A
#
# COMPACT_ATOMS: atom_id res chain seq x y z
N MET A 1 22.71 -65.83 -23.47
CA MET A 1 21.61 -65.14 -24.20
C MET A 1 20.71 -64.31 -23.28
N LYS A 2 20.22 -64.82 -22.13
CA LYS A 2 19.37 -64.05 -21.18
C LYS A 2 20.01 -62.77 -20.59
N ARG A 3 21.33 -62.74 -20.34
CA ARG A 3 22.04 -61.54 -19.84
C ARG A 3 22.08 -60.39 -20.86
N TYR A 4 22.23 -60.69 -22.16
CA TYR A 4 22.26 -59.66 -23.21
C TYR A 4 20.87 -59.08 -23.51
N LEU A 5 19.80 -59.83 -23.25
CA LEU A 5 18.42 -59.34 -23.39
C LEU A 5 18.08 -58.24 -22.36
N ILE A 6 18.65 -58.35 -21.14
CA ILE A 6 18.44 -57.36 -20.06
C ILE A 6 19.19 -56.05 -20.38
N TYR A 7 20.41 -56.14 -20.92
CA TYR A 7 21.14 -54.95 -21.37
C TYR A 7 20.46 -54.27 -22.56
N PHE A 8 19.85 -55.04 -23.46
CA PHE A 8 19.12 -54.50 -24.60
C PHE A 8 17.80 -53.82 -24.17
N SER A 9 17.06 -54.38 -23.20
CA SER A 9 15.84 -53.75 -22.69
C SER A 9 16.13 -52.49 -21.85
N ALA A 10 17.26 -52.47 -21.13
CA ALA A 10 17.70 -51.30 -20.37
C ALA A 10 18.09 -50.13 -21.29
N ILE A 11 18.73 -50.40 -22.45
CA ILE A 11 19.09 -49.38 -23.43
C ILE A 11 17.84 -48.78 -24.12
N CYS A 12 16.82 -49.59 -24.41
CA CYS A 12 15.57 -49.08 -25.01
C CYS A 12 14.78 -48.15 -24.06
N LEU A 13 14.92 -48.29 -22.74
CA LEU A 13 14.27 -47.42 -21.75
C LEU A 13 14.89 -46.01 -21.67
N PHE A 14 16.16 -45.84 -22.09
CA PHE A 14 16.83 -44.53 -22.13
C PHE A 14 16.53 -43.72 -23.41
N LEU A 15 15.93 -44.33 -24.44
CA LEU A 15 15.65 -43.65 -25.71
C LEU A 15 14.25 -43.01 -25.78
N ALA A 16 13.41 -43.18 -24.76
CA ALA A 16 12.03 -42.69 -24.74
C ALA A 16 11.82 -41.34 -24.03
N SER A 17 12.85 -40.75 -23.42
CA SER A 17 12.68 -39.58 -22.52
C SER A 17 13.30 -38.29 -23.05
N CYS A 18 12.98 -37.92 -24.28
CA CYS A 18 13.18 -36.55 -24.79
C CYS A 18 12.05 -36.20 -25.77
N LYS A 19 10.82 -36.04 -25.27
CA LYS A 19 9.89 -35.17 -26.00
C LYS A 19 10.50 -33.78 -25.95
N LYS A 20 10.94 -33.25 -27.10
CA LYS A 20 11.29 -31.84 -27.22
C LYS A 20 10.08 -31.05 -26.75
N GLU A 21 10.22 -30.33 -25.66
CA GLU A 21 9.22 -29.35 -25.25
C GLU A 21 9.09 -28.35 -26.40
N GLU A 22 7.84 -28.06 -26.81
CA GLU A 22 7.64 -26.98 -27.76
C GLU A 22 8.20 -25.69 -27.15
N ASN A 23 9.00 -24.95 -27.92
CA ASN A 23 9.45 -23.64 -27.50
C ASN A 23 8.26 -22.82 -27.01
N PRO A 24 8.38 -22.09 -25.89
CA PRO A 24 7.30 -21.24 -25.39
C PRO A 24 6.88 -20.29 -26.51
N LYS A 25 5.69 -20.52 -27.04
CA LYS A 25 5.06 -19.62 -28.01
C LYS A 25 4.53 -18.43 -27.22
N ALA A 26 4.68 -17.24 -27.76
CA ALA A 26 4.01 -16.07 -27.21
C ALA A 26 2.52 -16.41 -27.02
N SER A 27 2.01 -16.16 -25.82
CA SER A 27 0.58 -16.31 -25.57
C SER A 27 -0.17 -15.48 -26.62
N PRO A 28 -1.33 -15.94 -27.15
CA PRO A 28 -2.18 -15.11 -28.00
C PRO A 28 -2.35 -13.73 -27.35
N ASN A 29 -2.49 -12.67 -28.16
CA ASN A 29 -2.66 -11.31 -27.67
C ASN A 29 -3.90 -11.26 -26.74
N MET A 30 -3.67 -11.45 -25.45
CA MET A 30 -4.72 -11.61 -24.46
C MET A 30 -5.09 -10.20 -24.03
N GLN A 31 -6.34 -9.84 -24.25
CA GLN A 31 -6.84 -8.54 -23.83
C GLN A 31 -6.57 -8.36 -22.33
N ASP A 32 -6.06 -7.20 -21.95
CA ASP A 32 -5.82 -6.86 -20.55
C ASP A 32 -7.13 -7.09 -19.76
N PRO A 33 -7.15 -8.03 -18.79
CA PRO A 33 -8.36 -8.34 -18.04
C PRO A 33 -8.83 -7.16 -17.17
N PHE A 34 -7.99 -6.17 -16.89
CA PHE A 34 -8.36 -4.97 -16.15
C PHE A 34 -8.85 -3.84 -17.04
N ALA A 35 -8.69 -3.93 -18.37
CA ALA A 35 -9.26 -2.91 -19.27
C ALA A 35 -10.77 -2.76 -19.03
N ARG A 36 -11.24 -1.53 -18.89
CA ARG A 36 -12.68 -1.24 -18.74
C ARG A 36 -13.29 -1.02 -20.11
N ILE A 37 -14.45 -1.63 -20.34
CA ILE A 37 -15.24 -1.55 -21.58
C ILE A 37 -16.52 -0.80 -21.25
N ASP A 38 -16.96 0.06 -22.18
CA ASP A 38 -18.17 0.86 -21.96
C ASP A 38 -19.41 -0.03 -21.85
N ASN A 39 -20.30 0.37 -20.93
CA ASN A 39 -21.62 -0.21 -20.76
C ASN A 39 -22.60 0.93 -20.45
N THR A 40 -23.12 1.56 -21.51
CA THR A 40 -24.03 2.71 -21.42
C THR A 40 -25.35 2.39 -20.71
N ASN A 41 -25.71 1.11 -20.57
CA ASN A 41 -26.89 0.67 -19.83
C ASN A 41 -26.69 0.65 -18.31
N ASN A 42 -25.45 0.70 -17.82
CA ASN A 42 -25.12 0.81 -16.41
C ASN A 42 -24.37 2.12 -16.16
N PRO A 43 -24.99 3.14 -15.52
CA PRO A 43 -24.35 4.43 -15.32
C PRO A 43 -23.02 4.36 -14.56
N ALA A 44 -22.87 3.43 -13.61
CA ALA A 44 -21.60 3.26 -12.91
C ALA A 44 -20.50 2.70 -13.81
N ASP A 45 -20.81 1.67 -14.60
CA ASP A 45 -19.85 1.09 -15.55
C ASP A 45 -19.43 2.13 -16.61
N HIS A 46 -20.38 2.91 -17.12
CA HIS A 46 -20.10 3.98 -18.07
C HIS A 46 -19.15 5.04 -17.48
N GLN A 47 -19.40 5.53 -16.25
CA GLN A 47 -18.52 6.50 -15.61
C GLN A 47 -17.13 5.92 -15.30
N ILE A 48 -17.06 4.65 -14.87
CA ILE A 48 -15.79 3.93 -14.67
C ILE A 48 -15.03 3.84 -16.00
N TYR A 49 -15.70 3.53 -17.10
CA TYR A 49 -15.09 3.48 -18.43
C TYR A 49 -14.53 4.83 -18.85
N LEU A 50 -15.30 5.92 -18.71
CA LEU A 50 -14.84 7.27 -19.04
C LEU A 50 -13.61 7.66 -18.22
N PHE A 51 -13.63 7.42 -16.91
CA PHE A 51 -12.49 7.65 -16.04
C PHE A 51 -11.27 6.81 -16.43
N TYR A 52 -11.46 5.54 -16.80
CA TYR A 52 -10.38 4.68 -17.29
C TYR A 52 -9.76 5.23 -18.58
N LYS A 53 -10.58 5.72 -19.51
CA LYS A 53 -10.10 6.34 -20.77
C LYS A 53 -9.28 7.61 -20.53
N GLU A 54 -9.65 8.39 -19.52
CA GLU A 54 -8.96 9.63 -19.15
C GLU A 54 -7.67 9.37 -18.35
N SER A 55 -7.75 8.52 -17.33
CA SER A 55 -6.70 8.36 -16.33
C SER A 55 -5.74 7.19 -16.57
N GLY A 56 -6.20 6.19 -17.33
CA GLY A 56 -5.55 4.88 -17.47
C GLY A 56 -5.72 3.96 -16.26
N ILE A 57 -6.48 4.35 -15.23
CA ILE A 57 -6.65 3.58 -13.98
C ILE A 57 -7.95 2.76 -14.05
N PRO A 58 -7.87 1.42 -14.08
CA PRO A 58 -9.02 0.55 -13.91
C PRO A 58 -9.61 0.70 -12.50
N VAL A 59 -10.89 1.04 -12.44
CA VAL A 59 -11.67 1.00 -11.18
C VAL A 59 -12.60 -0.20 -11.23
N LEU A 60 -12.58 -1.00 -10.16
CA LEU A 60 -13.38 -2.19 -9.94
C LEU A 60 -14.30 -1.94 -8.74
N TYR A 61 -15.42 -2.66 -8.67
CA TYR A 61 -16.28 -2.67 -7.47
C TYR A 61 -16.67 -4.09 -7.03
N ASN A 62 -16.12 -5.11 -7.71
CA ASN A 62 -16.19 -6.52 -7.39
C ASN A 62 -14.92 -7.23 -7.91
N ASP A 63 -14.78 -8.53 -7.64
CA ASP A 63 -13.61 -9.33 -8.01
C ASP A 63 -13.55 -9.74 -9.49
N THR A 64 -14.62 -9.59 -10.27
CA THR A 64 -14.65 -10.10 -11.64
C THR A 64 -13.97 -9.11 -12.59
N VAL A 65 -12.75 -9.43 -13.01
CA VAL A 65 -11.97 -8.56 -13.92
C VAL A 65 -12.31 -8.85 -15.38
N ALA A 66 -12.47 -10.13 -15.76
CA ALA A 66 -12.89 -10.54 -17.10
C ALA A 66 -13.96 -11.64 -17.03
N LYS A 67 -14.88 -11.67 -18.01
CA LYS A 67 -15.94 -12.70 -18.12
C LYS A 67 -15.59 -13.83 -19.08
N THR A 68 -14.67 -13.61 -20.01
CA THR A 68 -14.34 -14.59 -21.06
C THR A 68 -12.84 -14.53 -21.39
N PRO A 69 -12.03 -15.46 -20.84
CA PRO A 69 -12.37 -16.41 -19.78
C PRO A 69 -12.71 -15.70 -18.46
N LEU A 70 -13.54 -16.35 -17.62
CA LEU A 70 -13.84 -15.81 -16.29
C LEU A 70 -12.54 -15.69 -15.49
N THR A 71 -12.17 -14.47 -15.15
CA THR A 71 -10.98 -14.15 -14.38
C THR A 71 -11.40 -13.30 -13.19
N LYS A 72 -10.95 -13.72 -12.01
CA LYS A 72 -11.22 -13.03 -10.75
C LYS A 72 -9.92 -12.47 -10.16
N LEU A 73 -10.02 -11.27 -9.61
CA LEU A 73 -9.00 -10.67 -8.77
C LEU A 73 -8.89 -11.46 -7.46
N ASN A 74 -7.69 -11.92 -7.14
CA ASN A 74 -7.34 -12.33 -5.79
C ASN A 74 -6.63 -11.17 -5.09
N LEU A 75 -7.33 -10.45 -4.22
CA LEU A 75 -6.79 -9.27 -3.54
C LEU A 75 -5.57 -9.61 -2.66
N GLY A 76 -5.55 -10.79 -2.02
CA GLY A 76 -4.46 -11.23 -1.15
C GLY A 76 -3.27 -11.83 -1.90
N TYR A 77 -3.29 -11.87 -3.23
CA TYR A 77 -2.17 -12.39 -4.00
C TYR A 77 -0.99 -11.40 -4.01
N HIS A 78 0.20 -11.90 -3.68
CA HIS A 78 1.49 -11.23 -3.81
C HIS A 78 2.44 -12.10 -4.64
N LEU A 79 3.52 -11.51 -5.17
CA LEU A 79 4.44 -12.25 -6.04
C LEU A 79 5.09 -13.46 -5.36
N THR A 80 5.37 -13.36 -4.06
CA THR A 80 6.11 -14.37 -3.29
C THR A 80 5.26 -15.08 -2.24
N THR A 81 4.01 -14.64 -2.03
CA THR A 81 3.15 -15.16 -0.96
C THR A 81 1.67 -14.91 -1.27
N VAL A 82 0.78 -15.52 -0.50
CA VAL A 82 -0.64 -15.21 -0.49
C VAL A 82 -1.02 -14.83 0.93
N ASP A 83 -1.56 -13.64 1.10
CA ASP A 83 -2.20 -13.20 2.33
C ASP A 83 -3.61 -13.79 2.37
N SER A 84 -3.77 -14.88 3.12
CA SER A 84 -5.06 -15.56 3.27
C SER A 84 -5.97 -14.92 4.32
N MET A 85 -5.48 -13.93 5.07
CA MET A 85 -6.25 -13.29 6.15
C MET A 85 -7.03 -12.07 5.67
N VAL A 86 -6.60 -11.43 4.58
CA VAL A 86 -7.32 -10.29 4.00
C VAL A 86 -8.65 -10.74 3.40
N THR A 87 -9.72 -10.03 3.75
CA THR A 87 -11.06 -10.25 3.19
C THR A 87 -11.66 -8.92 2.75
N ALA A 88 -12.29 -8.90 1.58
CA ALA A 88 -13.03 -7.77 1.05
C ALA A 88 -14.52 -8.10 0.86
N LYS A 89 -15.39 -7.17 1.26
CA LYS A 89 -16.82 -7.17 0.90
C LYS A 89 -17.06 -6.18 -0.24
N TYR A 90 -17.70 -6.64 -1.29
CA TYR A 90 -17.88 -5.87 -2.53
C TYR A 90 -19.07 -4.92 -2.44
N LEU A 91 -19.04 -3.89 -3.29
CA LEU A 91 -20.14 -2.94 -3.42
C LEU A 91 -21.22 -3.51 -4.35
N HIS A 92 -22.47 -3.21 -4.02
CA HIS A 92 -23.63 -3.54 -4.85
C HIS A 92 -24.50 -2.32 -5.17
N ASN A 93 -24.43 -1.27 -4.34
CA ASN A 93 -25.22 -0.06 -4.51
C ASN A 93 -24.55 0.89 -5.52
N GLN A 94 -25.29 1.27 -6.57
CA GLN A 94 -24.78 2.13 -7.63
C GLN A 94 -24.34 3.52 -7.14
N ALA A 95 -25.06 4.10 -6.19
CA ALA A 95 -24.72 5.42 -5.66
C ALA A 95 -23.42 5.38 -4.81
N ASP A 96 -23.14 4.27 -4.15
CA ASP A 96 -21.87 4.08 -3.44
C ASP A 96 -20.70 3.90 -4.41
N ILE A 97 -20.91 3.13 -5.50
CA ILE A 97 -19.90 2.97 -6.55
C ILE A 97 -19.54 4.32 -7.18
N LEU A 98 -20.54 5.13 -7.52
CA LEU A 98 -20.31 6.47 -8.09
C LEU A 98 -19.64 7.42 -7.09
N ALA A 99 -20.01 7.39 -5.81
CA ALA A 99 -19.34 8.18 -4.77
C ALA A 99 -17.87 7.77 -4.59
N GLY A 100 -17.58 6.46 -4.60
CA GLY A 100 -16.21 5.95 -4.55
C GLY A 100 -15.39 6.33 -5.79
N LEU A 101 -15.99 6.30 -6.98
CA LEU A 101 -15.34 6.75 -8.21
C LEU A 101 -15.02 8.25 -8.16
N ASP A 102 -15.97 9.07 -7.71
CA ASP A 102 -15.76 10.52 -7.54
C ASP A 102 -14.64 10.81 -6.55
N PHE A 103 -14.62 10.09 -5.43
CA PHE A 103 -13.54 10.17 -4.46
C PHE A 103 -12.18 9.80 -5.08
N VAL A 104 -12.09 8.70 -5.84
CA VAL A 104 -10.85 8.33 -6.54
C VAL A 104 -10.42 9.43 -7.51
N LYS A 105 -11.36 9.95 -8.30
CA LYS A 105 -11.10 10.98 -9.31
C LYS A 105 -10.61 12.30 -8.71
N ASN A 106 -11.19 12.72 -7.58
CA ASN A 106 -10.97 14.05 -7.03
C ASN A 106 -10.01 14.08 -5.83
N GLN A 107 -9.91 12.99 -5.08
CA GLN A 107 -9.15 12.93 -3.82
C GLN A 107 -7.90 12.05 -3.89
N ILE A 108 -7.78 11.16 -4.87
CA ILE A 108 -6.65 10.21 -4.96
C ILE A 108 -5.84 10.45 -6.23
N ALA A 109 -6.44 10.25 -7.41
CA ALA A 109 -5.76 10.29 -8.70
C ALA A 109 -4.98 11.59 -8.98
N PRO A 110 -5.44 12.80 -8.60
CA PRO A 110 -4.73 14.04 -8.87
C PRO A 110 -3.36 14.13 -8.17
N HIS A 111 -3.15 13.34 -7.11
CA HIS A 111 -1.91 13.33 -6.34
C HIS A 111 -0.88 12.34 -6.88
N LEU A 112 -1.25 11.50 -7.84
CA LEU A 112 -0.42 10.40 -8.35
C LEU A 112 0.01 10.65 -9.80
N SER A 113 1.31 10.78 -10.02
CA SER A 113 1.87 10.70 -11.38
C SER A 113 1.67 9.31 -11.99
N ASN A 114 1.86 9.21 -13.31
CA ASN A 114 1.72 7.94 -14.03
C ASN A 114 2.60 6.81 -13.47
N SER A 115 3.79 7.10 -12.92
CA SER A 115 4.69 6.10 -12.32
C SER A 115 4.30 5.67 -10.91
N LEU A 116 3.36 6.37 -10.28
CA LEU A 116 2.87 6.12 -8.92
C LEU A 116 1.44 5.55 -8.90
N LYS A 117 0.70 5.67 -10.00
CA LYS A 117 -0.65 5.11 -10.12
C LYS A 117 -0.62 3.60 -9.85
N PRO A 118 -1.50 3.08 -8.98
CA PRO A 118 -1.66 1.65 -8.86
C PRO A 118 -2.18 1.09 -10.19
N TYR A 119 -1.86 -0.18 -10.47
CA TYR A 119 -2.33 -0.82 -11.69
C TYR A 119 -3.85 -0.93 -11.76
N SER A 120 -4.54 -0.99 -10.61
CA SER A 120 -5.99 -0.91 -10.51
C SER A 120 -6.42 -0.48 -9.10
N ILE A 121 -7.67 -0.01 -8.97
CA ILE A 121 -8.32 0.32 -7.70
C ILE A 121 -9.58 -0.52 -7.57
N LEU A 122 -9.80 -1.13 -6.39
CA LEU A 122 -11.02 -1.85 -6.06
C LEU A 122 -11.80 -1.08 -4.98
N LEU A 123 -12.99 -0.61 -5.32
CA LEU A 123 -13.93 0.00 -4.40
C LEU A 123 -14.69 -1.09 -3.64
N THR A 124 -14.72 -1.01 -2.32
CA THR A 124 -15.30 -2.04 -1.45
C THR A 124 -16.18 -1.44 -0.36
N ASP A 125 -17.13 -2.23 0.12
CA ASP A 125 -17.88 -1.93 1.35
C ASP A 125 -16.93 -1.94 2.55
N SER A 126 -16.15 -3.02 2.68
CA SER A 126 -15.18 -3.15 3.76
C SER A 126 -14.03 -4.07 3.36
N VAL A 127 -12.84 -3.74 3.84
CA VAL A 127 -11.65 -4.60 3.86
C VAL A 127 -11.23 -4.79 5.31
N TYR A 128 -10.86 -6.00 5.66
CA TYR A 128 -10.33 -6.33 6.99
C TYR A 128 -9.33 -7.47 6.92
N THR A 129 -8.51 -7.55 7.95
CA THR A 129 -7.60 -8.68 8.21
C THR A 129 -7.86 -9.22 9.62
N PHE A 130 -7.07 -10.20 10.04
CA PHE A 130 -7.12 -10.77 11.38
C PHE A 130 -5.73 -10.67 12.02
N GLN A 131 -5.69 -10.22 13.27
CA GLN A 131 -4.45 -10.14 14.05
C GLN A 131 -4.65 -10.84 15.40
N PRO A 132 -3.56 -11.34 16.03
CA PRO A 132 -3.64 -11.84 17.39
C PRO A 132 -4.22 -10.77 18.32
N ASP A 133 -5.11 -11.20 19.21
CA ASP A 133 -5.68 -10.35 20.26
C ASP A 133 -4.56 -9.71 21.09
N PRO A 134 -4.51 -8.37 21.19
CA PRO A 134 -3.48 -7.66 21.96
C PRO A 134 -3.42 -8.05 23.44
N SER A 135 -4.49 -8.64 23.99
CA SER A 135 -4.52 -9.16 25.36
C SER A 135 -3.71 -10.44 25.56
N GLY A 136 -3.20 -11.05 24.48
CA GLY A 136 -2.43 -12.30 24.54
C GLY A 136 -3.30 -13.56 24.66
N SER A 137 -4.61 -13.45 24.42
CA SER A 137 -5.56 -14.58 24.51
C SER A 137 -5.34 -15.67 23.45
N GLY A 138 -4.53 -15.39 22.41
CA GLY A 138 -4.31 -16.27 21.27
C GLY A 138 -5.48 -16.28 20.26
N ALA A 139 -6.58 -15.58 20.55
CA ALA A 139 -7.67 -15.40 19.62
C ALA A 139 -7.25 -14.46 18.47
N LEU A 140 -7.90 -14.61 17.32
CA LEU A 140 -7.78 -13.64 16.23
C LEU A 140 -8.90 -12.62 16.31
N VAL A 141 -8.53 -11.34 16.32
CA VAL A 141 -9.47 -10.22 16.26
C VAL A 141 -9.53 -9.65 14.86
N LYS A 142 -10.73 -9.30 14.42
CA LYS A 142 -10.95 -8.65 13.12
C LYS A 142 -10.43 -7.22 13.18
N VAL A 143 -9.51 -6.88 12.29
CA VAL A 143 -8.93 -5.54 12.17
C VAL A 143 -9.41 -4.90 10.88
N PRO A 144 -10.25 -3.85 10.95
CA PRO A 144 -10.65 -3.12 9.76
C PRO A 144 -9.50 -2.35 9.15
N LEU A 145 -9.51 -2.21 7.82
CA LEU A 145 -8.51 -1.46 7.07
C LEU A 145 -9.20 -0.38 6.22
N SER A 146 -8.66 0.83 6.18
CA SER A 146 -9.11 1.89 5.25
C SER A 146 -8.72 1.57 3.80
N ALA A 147 -7.56 0.92 3.63
CA ALA A 147 -7.06 0.45 2.34
C ALA A 147 -6.20 -0.80 2.50
N TYR A 148 -6.06 -1.54 1.41
CA TYR A 148 -5.15 -2.68 1.31
C TYR A 148 -4.50 -2.72 -0.06
N LEU A 149 -3.19 -2.94 -0.11
CA LEU A 149 -2.46 -3.10 -1.36
C LEU A 149 -2.17 -4.59 -1.60
N GLY A 150 -2.83 -5.17 -2.60
CA GLY A 150 -2.41 -6.42 -3.22
C GLY A 150 -1.39 -6.16 -4.33
N PHE A 151 -0.95 -7.21 -5.02
CA PHE A 151 0.09 -7.09 -6.06
C PHE A 151 -0.22 -6.05 -7.15
N ASN A 152 -1.46 -6.03 -7.65
CA ASN A 152 -1.88 -5.20 -8.78
C ASN A 152 -3.01 -4.21 -8.43
N THR A 153 -3.49 -4.22 -7.18
CA THR A 153 -4.74 -3.54 -6.82
C THR A 153 -4.64 -2.90 -5.44
N VAL A 154 -5.01 -1.62 -5.37
CA VAL A 154 -5.32 -0.97 -4.11
C VAL A 154 -6.82 -1.11 -3.86
N ALA A 155 -7.20 -1.86 -2.84
CA ALA A 155 -8.57 -1.87 -2.36
C ALA A 155 -8.81 -0.66 -1.44
N ILE A 156 -9.90 0.05 -1.68
CA ILE A 156 -10.40 1.17 -0.86
C ILE A 156 -11.66 0.68 -0.15
N SER A 157 -11.62 0.68 1.18
CA SER A 157 -12.65 0.20 2.11
C SER A 157 -13.55 1.34 2.56
N TYR A 158 -14.72 1.08 3.13
CA TYR A 158 -15.61 2.12 3.69
C TYR A 158 -16.18 3.10 2.68
N VAL A 159 -16.29 2.71 1.41
CA VAL A 159 -16.84 3.57 0.36
C VAL A 159 -18.25 4.10 0.67
N PRO A 160 -19.19 3.32 1.24
CA PRO A 160 -20.52 3.83 1.58
C PRO A 160 -20.49 4.98 2.59
N ALA A 161 -19.49 5.04 3.46
CA ALA A 161 -19.38 6.06 4.51
C ALA A 161 -18.88 7.42 4.00
N ILE A 162 -18.31 7.49 2.79
CA ILE A 162 -17.76 8.73 2.21
C ILE A 162 -18.80 9.86 2.20
N LYS A 163 -20.07 9.53 1.91
CA LYS A 163 -21.18 10.49 1.81
C LYS A 163 -21.48 11.24 3.12
N THR A 164 -21.05 10.69 4.24
CA THR A 164 -21.29 11.24 5.58
C THR A 164 -20.03 11.76 6.25
N MET A 165 -18.87 11.65 5.61
CA MET A 165 -17.62 12.16 6.16
C MET A 165 -17.60 13.68 6.13
N ASP A 166 -17.24 14.30 7.25
CA ASP A 166 -16.85 15.71 7.25
C ASP A 166 -15.47 15.91 6.59
N GLN A 167 -15.04 17.17 6.46
CA GLN A 167 -13.76 17.49 5.82
C GLN A 167 -12.55 16.91 6.55
N THR A 168 -12.59 16.83 7.88
CA THR A 168 -11.50 16.26 8.69
C THR A 168 -11.43 14.76 8.49
N GLN A 169 -12.57 14.07 8.55
CA GLN A 169 -12.68 12.63 8.31
C GLN A 169 -12.24 12.28 6.89
N LEU A 170 -12.67 13.05 5.89
CA LEU A 170 -12.27 12.84 4.49
C LEU A 170 -10.77 13.01 4.30
N LYS A 171 -10.15 13.98 4.99
CA LYS A 171 -8.71 14.23 4.96
C LYS A 171 -7.92 13.06 5.55
N ILE A 172 -8.36 12.53 6.70
CA ILE A 172 -7.76 11.36 7.34
C ILE A 172 -7.91 10.12 6.45
N TYR A 173 -9.10 9.91 5.89
CA TYR A 173 -9.40 8.78 5.03
C TYR A 173 -8.56 8.80 3.74
N ARG A 174 -8.44 9.96 3.08
CA ARG A 174 -7.52 10.18 1.96
C ARG A 174 -6.06 9.87 2.34
N LYS A 175 -5.62 10.38 3.49
CA LYS A 175 -4.26 10.15 4.03
C LYS A 175 -3.98 8.66 4.19
N ASP A 176 -4.88 7.89 4.79
CA ASP A 176 -4.68 6.44 4.99
C ASP A 176 -4.49 5.69 3.65
N ILE A 177 -5.29 6.02 2.63
CA ILE A 177 -5.21 5.38 1.31
C ILE A 177 -3.90 5.75 0.60
N LEU A 178 -3.53 7.04 0.59
CA LEU A 178 -2.29 7.50 -0.02
C LEU A 178 -1.07 6.95 0.70
N LYS A 179 -1.11 6.84 2.03
CA LYS A 179 -0.02 6.27 2.83
C LYS A 179 0.27 4.82 2.44
N VAL A 180 -0.75 4.00 2.16
CA VAL A 180 -0.55 2.63 1.68
C VAL A 180 0.21 2.60 0.35
N ILE A 181 -0.17 3.45 -0.60
CA ILE A 181 0.50 3.55 -1.92
C ILE A 181 1.94 4.02 -1.76
N LEU A 182 2.14 5.10 -0.99
CA LEU A 182 3.44 5.72 -0.79
C LEU A 182 4.40 4.80 -0.04
N THR A 183 3.93 4.13 1.02
CA THR A 183 4.77 3.21 1.81
C THR A 183 5.30 2.08 0.93
N ALA A 184 4.45 1.49 0.09
CA ALA A 184 4.88 0.45 -0.83
C ALA A 184 5.86 0.96 -1.89
N LYS A 185 5.58 2.12 -2.50
CA LYS A 185 6.47 2.68 -3.52
C LYS A 185 7.83 3.07 -2.96
N ILE A 186 7.85 3.71 -1.80
CA ILE A 186 9.07 4.13 -1.10
C ILE A 186 9.84 2.89 -0.63
N GLY A 187 9.16 1.89 -0.07
CA GLY A 187 9.77 0.64 0.39
C GLY A 187 10.37 -0.21 -0.73
N ALA A 188 9.87 -0.09 -1.97
CA ALA A 188 10.42 -0.78 -3.14
C ALA A 188 11.80 -0.25 -3.57
N ASP A 189 12.18 0.97 -3.15
CA ASP A 189 13.50 1.55 -3.43
C ASP A 189 14.12 2.14 -2.14
N PRO A 190 14.94 1.34 -1.42
CA PRO A 190 15.61 1.78 -0.20
C PRO A 190 16.51 3.02 -0.38
N SER A 191 16.95 3.33 -1.60
CA SER A 191 17.78 4.50 -1.85
C SER A 191 17.05 5.81 -1.57
N LEU A 192 15.72 5.84 -1.76
CA LEU A 192 14.87 7.01 -1.52
C LEU A 192 14.96 7.50 -0.07
N THR A 193 15.00 6.57 0.89
CA THR A 193 14.94 6.88 2.33
C THR A 193 16.31 7.00 2.99
N THR A 194 17.40 6.78 2.25
CA THR A 194 18.76 6.75 2.81
C THR A 194 19.10 8.05 3.55
N LYS A 195 18.85 9.21 2.94
CA LYS A 195 19.12 10.51 3.59
C LYS A 195 18.17 10.79 4.75
N PHE A 196 16.90 10.40 4.61
CA PHE A 196 15.88 10.58 5.63
C PHE A 196 16.24 9.81 6.92
N TYR A 197 16.55 8.51 6.81
CA TYR A 197 16.91 7.68 7.97
C TYR A 197 18.27 8.06 8.58
N ALA A 198 19.22 8.53 7.77
CA ALA A 198 20.53 8.94 8.29
C ALA A 198 20.42 10.01 9.39
N VAL A 199 19.44 10.92 9.30
CA VAL A 199 19.23 12.02 10.26
C VAL A 199 19.06 11.54 11.70
N SER A 200 18.34 10.43 11.91
CA SER A 200 18.05 9.90 13.26
C SER A 200 18.63 8.50 13.49
N SER A 201 19.50 8.03 12.60
CA SER A 201 20.10 6.68 12.66
C SER A 201 20.75 6.36 14.00
N ALA A 202 21.37 7.34 14.65
CA ALA A 202 22.01 7.17 15.96
C ALA A 202 21.03 6.99 17.14
N TYR A 203 19.73 7.22 16.91
CA TYR A 203 18.68 7.20 17.93
C TYR A 203 17.74 6.00 17.81
N TYR A 204 17.58 5.42 16.62
CA TYR A 204 16.66 4.30 16.39
C TYR A 204 16.90 3.11 17.32
N GLY A 205 15.81 2.48 17.74
CA GLY A 205 15.82 1.32 18.64
C GLY A 205 16.24 1.62 20.09
N LYS A 206 16.35 2.89 20.47
CA LYS A 206 16.64 3.32 21.85
C LYS A 206 15.38 3.80 22.56
N THR A 207 15.46 3.88 23.88
CA THR A 207 14.42 4.47 24.72
C THR A 207 14.92 5.80 25.28
N ALA A 208 14.14 6.88 25.15
CA ALA A 208 14.43 8.12 25.87
C ALA A 208 13.91 8.01 27.29
N TYR A 209 14.75 8.18 28.31
CA TYR A 209 14.37 8.01 29.71
C TYR A 209 15.23 8.83 30.69
N GLY A 210 14.56 9.65 31.49
CA GLY A 210 15.18 10.42 32.58
C GLY A 210 16.43 11.19 32.13
N SER A 211 17.50 11.11 32.92
CA SER A 211 18.78 11.79 32.64
C SER A 211 19.91 10.83 32.26
N THR A 212 19.59 9.59 31.87
CA THR A 212 20.57 8.53 31.65
C THR A 212 20.93 8.41 30.17
N GLN A 213 22.22 8.46 29.85
CA GLN A 213 22.72 8.17 28.51
C GLN A 213 23.46 6.82 28.51
N SER A 214 23.09 5.91 27.61
CA SER A 214 23.77 4.63 27.40
C SER A 214 23.62 4.17 25.94
N PRO A 215 24.17 3.01 25.55
CA PRO A 215 23.89 2.43 24.23
C PRO A 215 22.40 2.16 23.97
N TYR A 216 21.60 1.94 25.01
CA TYR A 216 20.16 1.62 24.92
C TYR A 216 19.26 2.80 25.31
N TYR A 217 19.79 3.75 26.10
CA TYR A 217 19.02 4.88 26.63
C TYR A 217 19.53 6.21 26.10
N LEU A 218 18.59 7.07 25.72
CA LEU A 218 18.80 8.49 25.50
C LEU A 218 18.33 9.27 26.73
N ILE A 219 18.96 10.41 27.00
CA ILE A 219 18.39 11.40 27.91
C ILE A 219 16.98 11.75 27.43
N TYR A 220 16.04 11.91 28.33
CA TYR A 220 14.69 12.35 27.96
C TYR A 220 14.72 13.78 27.41
N GLN A 221 14.19 13.94 26.20
CA GLN A 221 13.94 15.21 25.52
C GLN A 221 12.65 15.04 24.70
N PRO A 222 11.97 16.11 24.26
CA PRO A 222 10.88 15.97 23.30
C PRO A 222 11.35 15.23 22.02
N LYS A 223 10.55 14.29 21.48
CA LYS A 223 10.86 13.53 20.25
C LYS A 223 11.43 14.40 19.10
N PRO A 224 10.91 15.61 18.84
CA PRO A 224 11.45 16.50 17.80
C PRO A 224 12.94 16.85 17.95
N VAL A 225 13.50 16.82 19.16
CA VAL A 225 14.94 17.03 19.40
C VAL A 225 15.79 15.97 18.69
N TYR A 226 15.27 14.74 18.55
CA TYR A 226 15.92 13.63 17.86
C TYR A 226 15.49 13.50 16.39
N GLY A 227 14.78 14.49 15.84
CA GLY A 227 14.27 14.45 14.47
C GLY A 227 13.05 13.55 14.28
N LEU A 228 12.31 13.24 15.34
CA LEU A 228 11.14 12.35 15.31
C LEU A 228 9.87 13.18 15.54
N LEU A 229 8.76 12.77 14.95
CA LEU A 229 7.47 13.40 15.23
C LEU A 229 6.79 12.75 16.44
N PRO A 230 6.03 13.50 17.24
CA PRO A 230 5.19 12.92 18.28
C PRO A 230 4.11 12.02 17.68
N ASP A 231 3.84 10.89 18.32
CA ASP A 231 2.82 9.91 17.89
C ASP A 231 1.80 9.58 19.00
N GLY A 232 1.90 10.24 20.16
CA GLY A 232 0.98 10.07 21.28
C GLY A 232 1.34 8.91 22.21
N THR A 233 2.43 8.19 21.94
CA THR A 233 2.94 7.13 22.81
C THR A 233 3.85 7.66 23.93
N GLU A 234 4.12 8.97 23.95
CA GLU A 234 5.06 9.57 24.88
C GLU A 234 4.53 9.67 26.31
N GLY A 235 5.27 9.11 27.25
CA GLY A 235 5.07 9.31 28.67
C GLY A 235 5.73 10.60 29.19
N PRO A 236 5.44 10.99 30.45
CA PRO A 236 5.96 12.22 31.04
C PRO A 236 7.49 12.31 31.12
N ASN A 237 8.17 11.16 31.13
CA ASN A 237 9.63 11.07 31.25
C ASN A 237 10.20 9.85 30.49
N TYR A 238 9.41 9.22 29.62
CA TYR A 238 9.85 8.07 28.83
C TYR A 238 9.13 7.98 27.48
N TYR A 239 9.81 7.46 26.45
CA TYR A 239 9.19 6.92 25.24
C TYR A 239 10.18 6.04 24.47
N ASP A 240 9.65 5.19 23.58
CA ASP A 240 10.44 4.43 22.61
C ASP A 240 10.65 5.28 21.34
N VAL A 241 11.90 5.31 20.84
CA VAL A 241 12.24 6.03 19.59
C VAL A 241 11.72 5.31 18.35
N HIS A 242 11.43 4.03 18.48
CA HIS A 242 11.04 3.11 17.41
C HIS A 242 12.13 2.96 16.33
N GLY A 243 11.78 2.24 15.27
CA GLY A 243 12.63 2.02 14.13
C GLY A 243 12.42 3.04 13.01
N PRO A 244 13.19 2.91 11.93
CA PRO A 244 13.07 3.77 10.76
C PRO A 244 11.69 3.68 10.08
N ALA A 245 11.03 2.51 10.11
CA ALA A 245 9.75 2.32 9.45
C ALA A 245 8.62 3.10 10.16
N GLU A 246 8.58 3.06 11.49
CA GLU A 246 7.62 3.79 12.30
C GLU A 246 7.82 5.31 12.17
N ASP A 247 9.08 5.75 12.11
CA ASP A 247 9.43 7.15 11.87
C ASP A 247 8.93 7.64 10.51
N LEU A 248 9.19 6.93 9.42
CA LEU A 248 8.62 7.28 8.11
C LEU A 248 7.09 7.29 8.17
N ALA A 249 6.47 6.32 8.84
CA ALA A 249 5.02 6.24 8.98
C ALA A 249 4.43 7.46 9.70
N ALA A 250 5.07 7.96 10.76
CA ALA A 250 4.66 9.14 11.50
C ALA A 250 4.78 10.43 10.66
N TYR A 251 5.86 10.56 9.88
CA TYR A 251 6.00 11.66 8.93
C TYR A 251 4.95 11.62 7.82
N LEU A 252 4.67 10.45 7.25
CA LEU A 252 3.59 10.32 6.26
C LEU A 252 2.24 10.67 6.89
N ASP A 253 1.95 10.23 8.12
CA ASP A 253 0.70 10.56 8.79
C ASP A 253 0.53 12.06 8.98
N THR A 254 1.61 12.77 9.32
CA THR A 254 1.57 14.21 9.60
C THR A 254 1.56 15.02 8.31
N VAL A 255 2.47 14.76 7.38
CA VAL A 255 2.68 15.60 6.18
C VAL A 255 1.53 15.47 5.18
N LEU A 256 0.84 14.33 5.13
CA LEU A 256 -0.31 14.15 4.25
C LEU A 256 -1.59 14.86 4.74
N VAL A 257 -1.58 15.39 5.97
CA VAL A 257 -2.73 16.14 6.54
C VAL A 257 -2.38 17.55 7.01
N MET A 258 -1.14 17.85 7.34
CA MET A 258 -0.73 19.17 7.82
C MET A 258 -0.31 20.05 6.64
N SER A 259 -0.72 21.32 6.63
CA SER A 259 -0.24 22.24 5.60
C SER A 259 1.27 22.49 5.77
N PRO A 260 2.01 22.83 4.69
CA PRO A 260 3.43 23.17 4.81
C PRO A 260 3.70 24.32 5.80
N ALA A 261 2.82 25.32 5.82
CA ALA A 261 2.94 26.46 6.74
C ALA A 261 2.78 26.02 8.19
N ASP A 262 1.76 25.20 8.50
CA ASP A 262 1.54 24.70 9.86
C ASP A 262 2.66 23.78 10.31
N PHE A 263 3.20 22.95 9.41
CA PHE A 263 4.34 22.08 9.72
C PHE A 263 5.57 22.89 10.10
N VAL A 264 5.93 23.90 9.30
CA VAL A 264 7.08 24.78 9.59
C VAL A 264 6.84 25.57 10.87
N ASN A 265 5.66 26.16 11.05
CA ASN A 265 5.35 26.90 12.28
C ASN A 265 5.47 26.03 13.54
N THR A 266 5.07 24.76 13.44
CA THR A 266 5.13 23.79 14.56
C THR A 266 6.56 23.34 14.85
N TYR A 267 7.38 23.09 13.81
CA TYR A 267 8.66 22.38 13.96
C TYR A 267 9.92 23.20 13.62
N GLN A 268 9.80 24.49 13.28
CA GLN A 268 10.94 25.33 12.88
C GLN A 268 12.08 25.40 13.91
N SER A 269 11.80 25.20 15.21
CA SER A 269 12.81 25.15 16.27
C SER A 269 13.56 23.80 16.35
N TYR A 270 13.13 22.80 15.58
CA TYR A 270 13.69 21.45 15.57
C TYR A 270 14.35 21.15 14.21
N PRO A 271 15.65 21.50 14.04
CA PRO A 271 16.30 21.45 12.73
C PRO A 271 16.34 20.05 12.11
N LEU A 272 16.45 18.99 12.93
CA LEU A 272 16.42 17.61 12.43
C LEU A 272 15.05 17.23 11.84
N VAL A 273 13.96 17.76 12.41
CA VAL A 273 12.61 17.54 11.89
C VAL A 273 12.42 18.23 10.55
N ILE A 274 12.82 19.51 10.46
CA ILE A 274 12.77 20.26 9.20
C ILE A 274 13.63 19.62 8.12
N GLN A 275 14.81 19.11 8.49
CA GLN A 275 15.68 18.40 7.55
C GLN A 275 15.00 17.15 6.97
N LYS A 276 14.39 16.31 7.81
CA LYS A 276 13.65 15.13 7.36
C LYS A 276 12.42 15.48 6.55
N TYR A 277 11.68 16.51 6.94
CA TYR A 277 10.55 17.02 6.17
C TYR A 277 10.97 17.35 4.73
N ASN A 278 12.07 18.08 4.56
CA ASN A 278 12.60 18.42 3.24
C ASN A 278 13.01 17.18 2.44
N TYR A 279 13.69 16.21 3.07
CA TYR A 279 14.01 14.95 2.41
C TYR A 279 12.77 14.16 2.01
N LEU A 280 11.69 14.19 2.81
CA LEU A 280 10.43 13.54 2.43
C LEU A 280 9.77 14.24 1.23
N LEU A 281 9.81 15.58 1.17
CA LEU A 281 9.33 16.32 0.00
C LEU A 281 10.16 16.01 -1.26
N ASP A 282 11.48 15.83 -1.12
CA ASP A 282 12.35 15.40 -2.23
C ASP A 282 11.98 13.99 -2.70
N ILE A 283 11.68 13.07 -1.78
CA ILE A 283 11.18 11.72 -2.11
C ILE A 283 9.86 11.84 -2.88
N PHE A 284 8.91 12.63 -2.40
CA PHE A 284 7.63 12.85 -3.08
C PHE A 284 7.82 13.39 -4.49
N LYS A 285 8.68 14.39 -4.66
CA LYS A 285 9.03 14.92 -5.99
C LYS A 285 9.62 13.84 -6.90
N THR A 286 10.53 13.02 -6.36
CA THR A 286 11.21 11.95 -7.11
C THR A 286 10.24 10.89 -7.61
N ILE A 287 9.26 10.50 -6.78
CA ILE A 287 8.24 9.50 -7.16
C ILE A 287 7.04 10.12 -7.90
N GLY A 288 7.04 11.43 -8.12
CA GLY A 288 5.95 12.16 -8.77
C GLY A 288 4.66 12.16 -7.95
N PHE A 289 4.77 12.40 -6.65
CA PHE A 289 3.65 12.61 -5.74
C PHE A 289 3.44 14.10 -5.46
N THR A 290 2.19 14.54 -5.43
CA THR A 290 1.83 15.90 -5.02
C THR A 290 1.05 15.86 -3.72
N VAL A 291 1.55 16.49 -2.67
CA VAL A 291 0.92 16.50 -1.34
C VAL A 291 -0.47 17.15 -1.41
N PRO A 292 -1.53 16.50 -0.90
CA PRO A 292 -2.84 17.10 -0.79
C PRO A 292 -2.84 18.31 0.15
N GLN A 293 -3.41 19.43 -0.30
CA GLN A 293 -3.69 20.58 0.57
C GLN A 293 -5.09 20.43 1.20
#